data_AF-A0A2Z4WCR2-F1
#
_entry.id   AF-A0A2Z4WCR2-F1
#
_cell.length_a   1.000
_cell.length_b   1.000
_cell.length_c   1.000
_cell.angle_alpha   90.00
_cell.angle_beta   90.00
_cell.angle_gamma   90.00
#
_symmetry.space_group_name_H-M   'P 1'
#
loop_
_entity.id
_entity.type
_entity.pdbx_description
1 polymer ?
#
loop_
_entity_poly.entity_id
_entity_poly.type
_entity_poly.pdbx_seq_one_letter_code
_entity_poly.pdbx_strand_id
1 'polypeptide(L)'
;MKDKDIVIPILTKKEFFMLNNIADIIRDEYIKIFENNKKILYESYKESNYFYEISFEEYFIWWYHIYYSMVTDKLIEKEIIKKSNIKNFSYIVM
;
A
#
# COMPACT_ATOMS: atom_id res chain seq x y z
N MET A 1 29.09 9.86 7.03
CA MET A 1 27.88 9.04 6.83
C MET A 1 28.36 7.73 6.24
N LYS A 2 28.30 6.62 6.98
CA LYS A 2 28.71 5.30 6.46
C LYS A 2 27.76 4.93 5.31
N ASP A 3 28.34 4.46 4.21
CA ASP A 3 27.65 3.83 3.09
C ASP A 3 26.57 2.88 3.62
N LYS A 4 25.30 3.27 3.45
CA LYS A 4 24.19 2.34 3.66
C LYS A 4 24.19 1.45 2.43
N ASP A 5 24.67 0.22 2.58
CA ASP A 5 24.62 -0.80 1.54
C ASP A 5 23.23 -0.78 0.90
N ILE A 6 23.17 -0.46 -0.40
CA ILE A 6 21.93 -0.48 -1.16
C ILE A 6 21.57 -1.95 -1.35
N VAL A 7 20.66 -2.46 -0.53
CA VAL A 7 20.13 -3.81 -0.69
C VAL A 7 19.02 -3.76 -1.71
N ILE A 8 19.34 -4.24 -2.92
CA ILE A 8 18.40 -4.34 -4.03
C ILE A 8 17.86 -5.78 -4.07
N PRO A 9 16.58 -6.03 -3.76
CA PRO A 9 15.98 -7.35 -3.97
C PRO A 9 15.95 -7.67 -5.47
N ILE A 10 16.71 -8.70 -5.86
CA ILE A 10 16.66 -9.29 -7.20
C ILE A 10 15.68 -10.44 -7.15
N LEU A 11 14.60 -10.34 -7.91
CA LEU A 11 13.59 -11.39 -8.02
C LEU A 11 13.76 -12.11 -9.36
N THR A 12 13.73 -13.43 -9.33
CA THR A 12 13.52 -14.22 -10.54
C THR A 12 12.12 -13.94 -11.10
N LYS A 13 11.93 -14.19 -12.40
CA LYS A 13 10.62 -14.08 -13.05
C LYS A 13 9.53 -14.86 -12.30
N LYS A 14 9.86 -16.06 -11.79
CA LYS A 14 8.94 -16.88 -11.00
C LYS A 14 8.56 -16.21 -9.68
N GLU A 15 9.53 -15.70 -8.93
CA GLU A 15 9.28 -15.01 -7.65
C GLU A 15 8.49 -13.72 -7.84
N PHE A 16 8.76 -12.97 -8.91
CA PHE A 16 7.98 -11.79 -9.26
C PHE A 16 6.50 -12.15 -9.48
N PHE A 17 6.21 -13.21 -10.25
CA PHE A 17 4.82 -13.65 -10.43
C PHE A 17 4.19 -14.20 -9.15
N MET A 18 4.97 -14.74 -8.21
CA MET A 18 4.44 -15.15 -6.90
C MET A 18 3.92 -13.97 -6.08
N LEU A 19 4.37 -12.73 -6.33
CA LEU A 19 3.80 -11.55 -5.68
C LEU A 19 2.32 -11.37 -6.02
N ASN A 20 1.89 -11.73 -7.24
CA ASN A 20 0.47 -11.69 -7.61
C ASN A 20 -0.35 -12.66 -6.77
N ASN A 21 0.17 -13.86 -6.50
CA ASN A 21 -0.52 -14.83 -5.65
C ASN A 21 -0.69 -14.30 -4.21
N ILE A 22 0.31 -13.58 -3.69
CA ILE A 22 0.20 -12.94 -2.36
C ILE A 22 -0.88 -11.86 -2.39
N ALA A 23 -0.91 -11.04 -3.44
CA ALA A 23 -1.95 -10.03 -3.62
C ALA A 23 -3.35 -10.66 -3.76
N ASP A 24 -3.46 -11.81 -4.43
CA ASP A 24 -4.72 -12.55 -4.58
C ASP A 24 -5.26 -13.03 -3.22
N ILE A 25 -4.41 -13.52 -2.31
CA ILE A 25 -4.82 -14.04 -1.00
C ILE A 25 -5.53 -12.97 -0.16
N ILE A 26 -5.07 -11.72 -0.24
CA ILE A 26 -5.61 -10.62 0.57
C ILE A 26 -6.68 -9.81 -0.15
N ARG A 27 -6.82 -9.96 -1.48
CA ARG A 27 -7.67 -9.11 -2.32
C ARG A 27 -9.10 -8.99 -1.79
N ASP A 28 -9.75 -10.12 -1.54
CA ASP A 28 -11.18 -10.14 -1.21
C ASP A 28 -11.46 -9.48 0.14
N GLU A 29 -10.58 -9.67 1.12
CA GLU A 29 -10.69 -9.00 2.43
C GLU A 29 -10.50 -7.48 2.30
N TYR A 30 -9.56 -7.03 1.48
CA TYR A 30 -9.39 -5.60 1.19
C TYR A 30 -10.61 -5.01 0.49
N ILE A 31 -11.18 -5.70 -0.51
CA ILE A 31 -12.41 -5.26 -1.19
C ILE A 31 -13.56 -5.19 -0.18
N LYS A 32 -13.71 -6.18 0.69
CA LYS A 32 -14.75 -6.20 1.72
C LYS A 32 -14.61 -5.05 2.70
N ILE A 33 -13.39 -4.76 3.17
CA ILE A 33 -13.11 -3.60 4.03
C ILE A 33 -13.51 -2.30 3.30
N PHE A 34 -13.12 -2.17 2.03
CA PHE A 34 -13.48 -1.02 1.23
C PHE A 34 -15.00 -0.85 1.09
N GLU A 35 -15.71 -1.88 0.61
CA GLU A 35 -17.15 -1.80 0.38
C GLU A 35 -17.92 -1.50 1.68
N ASN A 36 -17.49 -2.07 2.82
CA ASN A 36 -18.07 -1.78 4.13
C ASN A 36 -17.90 -0.30 4.56
N ASN A 37 -16.86 0.37 4.08
CA ASN A 37 -16.55 1.76 4.45
C ASN A 37 -16.83 2.76 3.31
N LYS A 38 -17.25 2.27 2.13
CA LYS A 38 -17.38 3.05 0.89
C LYS A 38 -18.25 4.28 1.06
N LYS A 39 -19.36 4.16 1.79
CA LYS A 39 -20.26 5.29 2.07
C LYS A 39 -19.52 6.43 2.79
N ILE A 40 -18.80 6.11 3.87
CA ILE A 40 -18.07 7.08 4.68
C ILE A 40 -16.93 7.71 3.87
N LEU A 41 -16.21 6.89 3.09
CA LEU A 41 -15.14 7.38 2.21
C LEU A 41 -15.67 8.35 1.16
N TYR A 42 -16.84 8.04 0.59
CA TYR A 42 -17.48 8.89 -0.41
C TYR A 42 -18.03 10.19 0.19
N GLU A 43 -18.56 10.16 1.42
CA GLU A 43 -18.93 11.35 2.18
C GLU A 43 -17.70 12.24 2.46
N SER A 44 -16.60 11.64 2.91
CA SER A 44 -15.33 12.37 3.11
C SER A 44 -14.77 12.98 1.82
N TYR A 45 -14.94 12.30 0.67
CA TYR A 45 -14.57 12.85 -0.63
C TYR A 45 -15.44 14.06 -1.00
N LYS A 46 -16.75 13.97 -0.80
CA LYS A 46 -17.70 15.08 -1.02
C LYS A 46 -17.40 16.32 -0.19
N GLU A 47 -16.94 16.13 1.03
CA GLU A 47 -16.57 17.22 1.94
C GLU A 47 -15.18 17.78 1.66
N SER A 48 -14.38 17.11 0.82
CA SER A 48 -13.04 17.56 0.48
C SER A 48 -13.07 18.68 -0.57
N ASN A 49 -12.03 19.51 -0.56
CA ASN A 49 -11.83 20.52 -1.62
C ASN A 49 -11.67 19.90 -3.01
N TYR A 50 -11.31 18.61 -3.08
CA TYR A 50 -11.07 17.90 -4.34
C TYR A 50 -12.33 17.37 -5.02
N PHE A 51 -13.51 17.51 -4.40
CA PHE A 51 -14.76 16.96 -4.93
C PHE A 51 -15.06 17.41 -6.37
N TYR A 52 -14.70 18.66 -6.71
CA TYR A 52 -14.90 19.22 -8.04
C TYR A 52 -13.67 19.14 -8.95
N GLU A 53 -12.55 18.60 -8.46
CA GLU A 53 -11.26 18.60 -9.16
C GLU A 53 -10.88 17.21 -9.69
N ILE A 54 -11.16 16.17 -8.91
CA ILE A 54 -10.77 14.79 -9.22
C ILE A 54 -11.94 13.85 -8.99
N SER A 55 -11.88 12.66 -9.60
CA SER A 55 -12.83 11.58 -9.37
C SER A 55 -12.69 10.97 -7.96
N PHE A 56 -13.73 10.25 -7.52
CA PHE A 56 -13.65 9.51 -6.27
C PHE A 56 -12.54 8.44 -6.31
N GLU A 57 -12.34 7.80 -7.46
CA GLU A 57 -11.30 6.79 -7.68
C GLU A 57 -9.91 7.38 -7.47
N GLU A 58 -9.64 8.57 -8.02
CA GLU A 58 -8.38 9.28 -7.80
C GLU A 58 -8.19 9.66 -6.33
N TYR A 59 -9.22 10.22 -5.70
CA TYR A 59 -9.21 10.52 -4.26
C TYR A 59 -8.94 9.27 -3.42
N PHE A 60 -9.59 8.16 -3.77
CA PHE A 60 -9.47 6.89 -3.06
C PHE A 60 -8.06 6.31 -3.12
N ILE A 61 -7.35 6.44 -4.25
CA ILE A 61 -5.95 6.03 -4.36
C ILE A 61 -5.08 6.76 -3.32
N TRP A 62 -5.25 8.08 -3.18
CA TRP A 62 -4.54 8.85 -2.16
C TRP A 62 -4.92 8.43 -0.74
N TRP A 63 -6.21 8.25 -0.49
CA TRP A 63 -6.70 7.80 0.81
C TRP A 63 -6.12 6.43 1.18
N TYR A 64 -6.08 5.49 0.23
CA TYR A 64 -5.46 4.18 0.39
C TYR A 64 -3.98 4.31 0.77
N HIS A 65 -3.24 5.21 0.11
CA HIS A 65 -1.83 5.47 0.43
C HIS A 65 -1.62 5.95 1.87
N ILE A 66 -2.48 6.84 2.35
CA ILE A 66 -2.46 7.32 3.73
C ILE A 66 -2.80 6.16 4.68
N TYR A 67 -3.87 5.43 4.38
CA TYR A 67 -4.39 4.37 5.22
C TYR A 67 -3.37 3.26 5.46
N TYR A 68 -2.78 2.67 4.41
CA TYR A 68 -1.83 1.60 4.62
C TYR A 68 -0.58 2.10 5.34
N SER A 69 -0.16 3.36 5.13
CA SER A 69 0.99 3.94 5.83
C SER A 69 0.71 4.03 7.33
N MET A 70 -0.46 4.56 7.71
CA MET A 70 -0.88 4.64 9.11
C MET A 70 -1.03 3.27 9.77
N VAL A 71 -1.59 2.28 9.06
CA VAL A 71 -1.71 0.91 9.57
C VAL A 71 -0.33 0.29 9.75
N THR A 72 0.58 0.48 8.79
CA THR A 72 1.96 -0.01 8.86
C THR A 72 2.67 0.57 10.09
N ASP A 73 2.57 1.87 10.31
CA ASP A 73 3.17 2.53 11.47
C ASP A 73 2.60 1.97 12.78
N LYS A 74 1.28 1.81 12.89
CA LYS A 74 0.65 1.18 14.07
C LYS A 74 1.10 -0.27 14.30
N LEU A 75 1.30 -1.05 13.24
CA LEU A 75 1.79 -2.42 13.35
C LEU A 75 3.26 -2.45 13.81
N ILE A 76 4.07 -1.47 13.41
CA ILE A 76 5.44 -1.29 13.89
C ILE A 76 5.46 -0.90 15.37
N GLU A 77 4.63 0.07 15.77
CA GLU A 77 4.48 0.49 17.17
C GLU A 77 4.08 -0.66 18.09
N LYS A 78 3.25 -1.57 17.60
CA LYS A 78 2.83 -2.79 18.31
C LYS A 78 3.82 -3.95 18.21
N GLU A 79 4.98 -3.73 17.60
CA GLU A 79 6.02 -4.76 17.37
C GLU A 79 5.55 -5.99 16.59
N ILE A 80 4.43 -5.89 15.86
CA ILE A 80 3.90 -6.98 15.01
C ILE A 80 4.76 -7.14 13.75
N ILE A 81 5.23 -6.01 13.20
CA ILE A 81 6.16 -5.98 12.07
C ILE A 81 7.35 -5.08 12.43
N LYS A 82 8.50 -5.29 11.78
CA LYS A 82 9.69 -4.45 11.97
C LYS A 82 9.86 -3.51 10.79
N LYS A 83 10.20 -2.26 11.09
CA LYS A 83 10.63 -1.31 10.06
C LYS A 83 11.91 -1.84 9.42
N SER A 84 11.84 -2.13 8.12
CA SER A 84 13.05 -2.47 7.38
C SER A 84 13.95 -1.22 7.29
N ASN A 85 15.23 -1.38 7.58
CA ASN A 85 16.25 -0.34 7.35
C ASN A 85 16.60 -0.21 5.86
N ILE A 86 16.06 -1.09 5.01
CA ILE A 86 16.31 -1.17 3.58
C ILE A 86 15.18 -0.43 2.84
N LYS A 87 15.55 0.52 1.97
CA LYS A 87 14.62 1.13 1.01
C LYS A 87 14.45 0.16 -0.15
N ASN A 88 13.31 -0.52 -0.21
CA ASN A 88 13.05 -1.55 -1.21
C ASN A 88 12.79 -0.93 -2.59
N PHE A 89 13.72 -1.12 -3.53
CA PHE A 89 13.47 -1.02 -4.97
C PHE A 89 13.80 -2.39 -5.57
N SER A 90 12.82 -3.07 -6.18
CA SER A 90 13.06 -4.34 -6.87
C SER A 90 13.33 -4.11 -8.35
N TYR A 91 14.24 -4.90 -8.91
CA TYR A 91 14.52 -4.94 -10.34
C TYR A 91 14.29 -6.36 -10.86
N ILE A 92 13.76 -6.46 -12.07
CA ILE A 92 13.61 -7.74 -12.77
C ILE A 92 14.84 -7.91 -13.66
N VAL A 93 15.61 -8.98 -13.46
CA VAL A 93 16.67 -9.36 -14.39
C VAL A 93 16.02 -10.21 -15.48
N MET A 94 16.11 -9.74 -16.73
CA MET A 94 15.59 -10.44 -17.92
C MET A 94 16.56 -11.51 -18.41
#